data_AF-A0A7R9ML78-F1
#
_entry.id   AF-A0A7R9ML78-F1
#
_cell.length_a   1.000
_cell.length_b   1.000
_cell.length_c   1.000
_cell.angle_alpha   90.00
_cell.angle_beta   90.00
_cell.angle_gamma   90.00
#
_symmetry.space_group_name_H-M   'P 1'
#
loop_
_entity.id
_entity.type
_entity.pdbx_description
1 polymer ?
#
loop_
_entity_poly.entity_id
_entity_poly.type
_entity_poly.pdbx_seq_one_letter_code
_entity_poly.pdbx_strand_id
1 'polypeptide(L)'
;MCFYQKWYRYMSLIQNSHVYTVGDIFVRDFHIWPHHLDFHLGTSKLDKSLFFMPGNDDWKRQRSILSPVFTSGKLRAMMAHISDISDRFIQSEAIDIRQHVGAFAMDVISRCGYG
;
A
#
# COMPACT_ATOMS: atom_id res chain seq x y z
N MET A 1 -9.87 22.11 13.85
CA MET A 1 -9.09 22.60 15.02
C MET A 1 -8.44 21.48 15.84
N CYS A 2 -9.11 20.35 16.10
CA CYS A 2 -8.55 19.24 16.91
C CYS A 2 -7.33 18.52 16.31
N PHE A 3 -7.21 18.46 14.97
CA PHE A 3 -6.09 17.80 14.27
C PHE A 3 -4.75 18.47 14.57
N TYR A 4 -4.67 19.79 14.37
CA TYR A 4 -3.42 20.56 14.53
C TYR A 4 -2.87 20.47 15.96
N GLN A 5 -3.74 20.51 16.98
CA GLN A 5 -3.33 20.41 18.39
C GLN A 5 -2.81 19.01 18.75
N LYS A 6 -3.45 17.94 18.27
CA LYS A 6 -2.96 16.57 18.46
C LYS A 6 -1.64 16.35 17.71
N TRP A 7 -1.53 16.86 16.50
CA TRP A 7 -0.35 16.73 15.65
C TRP A 7 0.87 17.45 16.24
N TYR A 8 0.70 18.70 16.72
CA TYR A 8 1.77 19.44 17.41
C TYR A 8 2.22 18.75 18.69
N ARG A 9 1.28 18.23 19.50
CA ARG A 9 1.60 17.51 20.73
C ARG A 9 2.35 16.21 20.43
N TYR A 10 2.01 15.52 19.34
CA TYR A 10 2.69 14.29 18.94
C TYR A 10 4.07 14.55 18.30
N MET A 11 4.22 15.57 17.46
CA MET A 11 5.54 16.01 16.96
C MET A 11 6.46 16.44 18.10
N SER A 12 5.93 17.12 19.12
CA SER A 12 6.70 17.45 20.32
C SER A 12 7.11 16.19 21.12
N LEU A 13 6.34 15.10 21.05
CA LEU A 13 6.73 13.83 21.69
C LEU A 13 7.84 13.12 20.91
N ILE A 14 7.75 13.05 19.57
CA ILE A 14 8.80 12.45 18.71
C ILE A 14 10.11 13.25 18.82
N GLN A 15 10.02 14.58 18.79
CA GLN A 15 11.18 15.47 18.77
C GLN A 15 11.96 15.47 20.10
N ASN A 16 11.33 15.06 21.21
CA ASN A 16 11.95 15.05 22.55
C ASN A 16 12.38 13.65 23.02
N SER A 17 12.34 12.64 22.15
CA SER A 17 12.59 11.25 22.54
C SER A 17 13.65 10.58 21.69
N HIS A 18 14.81 10.31 22.27
CA HIS A 18 15.92 9.54 21.66
C HIS A 18 15.59 8.06 21.34
N VAL A 19 14.34 7.61 21.49
CA VAL A 19 13.97 6.17 21.62
C VAL A 19 12.84 5.71 20.68
N TYR A 20 12.16 6.60 19.95
CA TYR A 20 11.06 6.14 19.07
C TYR A 20 11.60 5.69 17.72
N THR A 21 11.37 4.42 17.41
CA THR A 21 11.64 3.90 16.07
C THR A 21 10.41 4.06 15.18
N VAL A 22 10.63 4.04 13.86
CA VAL A 22 9.53 4.02 12.88
C VAL A 22 8.60 2.82 13.11
N GLY A 23 9.14 1.68 13.56
CA GLY A 23 8.35 0.49 13.88
C GLY A 23 7.38 0.70 15.03
N ASP A 24 7.80 1.42 16.07
CA ASP A 24 6.93 1.76 17.21
C ASP A 24 5.72 2.59 16.77
N ILE A 25 5.93 3.52 15.85
CA ILE A 25 4.88 4.39 15.31
C ILE A 25 3.83 3.55 14.55
N PHE A 26 4.28 2.62 13.70
CA PHE A 26 3.38 1.81 12.88
C PHE A 26 2.77 0.60 13.59
N VAL A 27 3.25 0.21 14.77
CA VAL A 27 2.76 -0.95 15.52
C VAL A 27 2.07 -0.54 16.82
N ARG A 28 2.80 0.11 17.73
CA ARG A 28 2.29 0.47 19.06
C ARG A 28 1.32 1.64 18.97
N ASP A 29 1.75 2.69 18.29
CA ASP A 29 1.04 3.96 18.27
C ASP A 29 0.13 4.12 17.06
N PHE A 30 -0.02 3.09 16.22
CA PHE A 30 -0.80 3.17 14.96
C PHE A 30 -2.23 3.67 15.16
N HIS A 31 -2.88 3.26 16.25
CA HIS A 31 -4.24 3.67 16.61
C HIS A 31 -4.36 5.16 17.00
N ILE A 32 -3.24 5.81 17.36
CA ILE A 32 -3.16 7.25 17.68
C ILE A 32 -3.17 8.10 16.40
N TRP A 33 -2.92 7.47 15.24
CA TRP A 33 -2.90 8.11 13.93
C TRP A 33 -4.15 7.74 13.11
N PRO A 34 -5.33 8.31 13.43
CA PRO A 34 -6.58 7.97 12.74
C PRO A 34 -6.68 8.56 11.32
N HIS A 35 -5.69 9.32 10.86
CA HIS A 35 -5.72 9.96 9.54
C HIS A 35 -4.86 9.17 8.56
N HIS A 36 -5.41 8.08 8.04
CA HIS A 36 -5.17 7.75 6.63
C HIS A 36 -5.55 8.98 5.82
N LEU A 37 -4.76 9.29 4.79
CA LEU A 37 -4.87 10.49 3.98
C LEU A 37 -6.35 10.74 3.63
N ASP A 38 -7.01 11.69 4.31
CA ASP A 38 -8.41 12.05 4.04
C ASP A 38 -8.43 12.87 2.75
N PHE A 39 -8.22 12.14 1.67
CA PHE A 39 -7.87 12.66 0.37
C PHE A 39 -8.99 12.27 -0.58
N HIS A 40 -9.82 13.27 -0.87
CA HIS A 40 -10.92 13.13 -1.81
C HIS A 40 -10.39 13.30 -3.24
N LEU A 41 -10.29 12.20 -3.99
CA LEU A 41 -9.96 12.24 -5.43
C LEU A 41 -11.17 12.66 -6.28
N GLY A 42 -12.30 13.01 -5.67
CA GLY A 42 -13.52 13.42 -6.37
C GLY A 42 -14.27 12.26 -7.03
N THR A 43 -13.85 11.00 -6.80
CA THR A 43 -14.51 9.80 -7.32
C THR A 43 -14.90 8.87 -6.18
N SER A 44 -16.19 8.57 -6.07
CA SER A 44 -16.78 7.90 -4.90
C SER A 44 -16.27 6.48 -4.61
N LYS A 45 -15.59 5.84 -5.57
CA LYS A 45 -15.03 4.48 -5.41
C LYS A 45 -13.57 4.50 -4.97
N LEU A 46 -12.75 5.40 -5.50
CA LEU A 46 -11.34 5.52 -5.10
C LEU A 46 -11.24 6.06 -3.67
N ASP A 47 -12.11 7.01 -3.30
CA ASP A 47 -12.19 7.54 -1.93
C ASP A 47 -12.55 6.45 -0.89
N LYS A 48 -13.13 5.33 -1.33
CA LYS A 48 -13.44 4.15 -0.48
C LYS A 48 -12.33 3.09 -0.50
N SER A 49 -11.21 3.34 -1.19
CA SER A 49 -10.04 2.47 -1.16
C SER A 49 -9.39 2.49 0.22
N LEU A 50 -8.71 1.40 0.58
CA LEU A 50 -8.03 1.25 1.87
C LEU A 50 -6.97 2.33 2.14
N PHE A 51 -6.47 2.98 1.09
CA PHE A 51 -5.46 4.04 1.18
C PHE A 51 -6.04 5.42 1.52
N PHE A 52 -7.29 5.68 1.16
CA PHE A 52 -7.93 6.99 1.26
C PHE A 52 -9.09 7.03 2.28
N MET A 53 -9.49 5.87 2.79
CA MET A 53 -10.51 5.75 3.83
C MET A 53 -9.93 6.08 5.21
N PRO A 54 -10.63 6.86 6.07
CA PRO A 54 -10.19 7.17 7.43
C PRO A 54 -9.99 5.89 8.27
N GLY A 55 -9.10 5.95 9.27
CA GLY A 55 -8.72 4.80 10.11
C GLY A 55 -9.78 4.39 11.14
N ASN A 56 -11.01 4.16 10.67
CA ASN A 56 -12.17 3.76 11.47
C ASN A 56 -12.41 2.24 11.38
N ASP A 57 -13.53 1.77 11.93
CA ASP A 57 -13.88 0.34 11.90
C ASP A 57 -14.19 -0.18 10.49
N ASP A 58 -14.64 0.68 9.57
CA ASP A 58 -14.82 0.32 8.16
C ASP A 58 -13.48 0.01 7.49
N TRP A 59 -12.43 0.79 7.79
CA TRP A 59 -11.08 0.51 7.30
C TRP A 59 -10.58 -0.84 7.82
N LYS A 60 -10.80 -1.14 9.11
CA LYS A 60 -10.43 -2.44 9.69
C LYS A 60 -11.16 -3.59 8.99
N ARG A 61 -12.45 -3.41 8.70
CA ARG A 61 -13.28 -4.38 7.98
C ARG A 61 -12.81 -4.58 6.54
N GLN A 62 -12.52 -3.51 5.80
CA GLN A 62 -11.98 -3.62 4.44
C GLN A 62 -10.61 -4.31 4.45
N ARG A 63 -9.75 -3.96 5.40
CA ARG A 63 -8.44 -4.60 5.57
C ARG A 63 -8.56 -6.10 5.84
N SER A 64 -9.49 -6.53 6.71
CA SER A 64 -9.66 -7.95 7.01
C SER A 64 -10.14 -8.76 5.81
N ILE A 65 -10.94 -8.15 4.93
CA ILE A 65 -11.39 -8.76 3.66
C ILE A 65 -10.24 -8.87 2.64
N LEU A 66 -9.41 -7.84 2.51
CA LEU A 66 -8.32 -7.81 1.52
C LEU A 66 -7.06 -8.58 1.95
N SER A 67 -6.75 -8.61 3.24
CA SER A 67 -5.56 -9.30 3.78
C SER A 67 -5.37 -10.75 3.31
N PRO A 68 -6.40 -11.63 3.24
CA PRO A 68 -6.22 -13.01 2.78
C PRO A 68 -5.78 -13.14 1.31
N VAL A 69 -5.94 -12.10 0.50
CA VAL A 69 -5.47 -12.10 -0.91
C VAL A 69 -3.95 -12.03 -0.99
N PHE A 70 -3.30 -11.37 -0.01
CA PHE A 70 -1.85 -11.13 0.01
C PHE A 70 -1.10 -12.10 0.95
N THR A 71 -1.61 -13.32 1.13
CA THR A 71 -0.91 -14.35 1.91
C THR A 71 0.33 -14.85 1.17
N SER A 72 1.35 -15.31 1.91
CA SER A 72 2.56 -15.88 1.32
C SER A 72 2.29 -17.02 0.33
N GLY A 73 1.23 -17.80 0.56
CA GLY A 73 0.80 -18.86 -0.37
C GLY A 73 0.27 -18.31 -1.70
N LYS A 74 -0.58 -17.28 -1.65
CA LYS A 74 -1.09 -16.61 -2.86
C LYS A 74 0.01 -15.87 -3.62
N LEU A 75 0.88 -15.17 -2.91
CA LEU A 75 2.05 -14.50 -3.48
C LEU A 75 2.99 -15.50 -4.17
N ARG A 76 3.23 -16.67 -3.56
CA ARG A 76 4.02 -17.73 -4.19
C ARG A 76 3.40 -18.25 -5.48
N ALA A 77 2.07 -18.39 -5.53
CA ALA A 77 1.37 -18.76 -6.76
C ALA A 77 1.53 -17.70 -7.87
N MET A 78 1.50 -16.40 -7.51
CA MET A 78 1.76 -15.30 -8.44
C MET A 78 3.18 -15.32 -9.04
N MET A 79 4.19 -15.82 -8.30
CA MET A 79 5.57 -15.89 -8.79
C MET A 79 5.72 -16.75 -10.05
N ALA A 80 4.87 -17.77 -10.24
CA ALA A 80 4.87 -18.57 -11.46
C ALA A 80 4.50 -17.71 -12.69
N HIS A 81 3.49 -16.86 -12.57
CA HIS A 81 3.10 -15.92 -13.63
C HIS A 81 4.19 -14.87 -13.88
N ILE A 82 4.80 -14.35 -12.82
CA ILE A 82 5.89 -13.37 -12.93
C ILE A 82 7.10 -13.95 -13.68
N SER A 83 7.46 -15.21 -13.41
CA SER A 83 8.56 -15.88 -14.10
C SER A 83 8.30 -16.02 -15.61
N ASP A 84 7.12 -16.52 -16.00
CA ASP A 84 6.76 -16.67 -17.43
C ASP A 84 6.74 -15.32 -18.17
N ILE A 85 6.25 -14.26 -17.52
CA ILE A 85 6.29 -12.91 -18.11
C ILE A 85 7.74 -12.42 -18.24
N SER A 86 8.57 -12.65 -17.22
CA SER A 86 9.97 -12.26 -17.22
C SER A 86 10.76 -12.93 -18.34
N ASP A 87 10.53 -14.23 -18.58
CA ASP A 87 11.23 -14.98 -19.63
C ASP A 87 10.90 -14.43 -21.03
N ARG A 88 9.64 -14.07 -21.27
CA ARG A 88 9.20 -13.42 -22.53
C ARG A 88 9.81 -12.03 -22.70
N PHE A 89 10.05 -11.36 -21.58
CA PHE A 89 10.51 -9.98 -21.57
C PHE A 89 12.02 -9.84 -21.84
N ILE A 90 12.83 -10.81 -21.40
CA ILE A 90 14.28 -10.86 -21.63
C ILE A 90 14.64 -11.10 -23.11
N GLN A 91 13.72 -11.66 -23.91
CA GLN A 91 13.96 -12.00 -25.32
C GLN A 91 13.83 -10.80 -26.28
N SER A 92 13.57 -9.58 -25.81
CA SER A 92 13.42 -8.39 -26.66
C SER A 92 14.77 -7.71 -26.94
N GLU A 93 15.13 -7.50 -28.21
CA GLU A 93 16.35 -6.78 -28.60
C GLU A 93 16.07 -5.27 -28.79
N ALA A 94 16.92 -4.43 -28.18
CA ALA A 94 16.84 -2.97 -28.07
C ALA A 94 15.62 -2.42 -27.28
N ILE A 95 15.85 -2.15 -25.99
CA ILE A 95 14.79 -1.87 -25.01
C ILE A 95 14.90 -0.44 -24.44
N ASP A 96 13.84 0.36 -24.55
CA ASP A 96 13.61 1.47 -23.62
C ASP A 96 13.12 0.91 -22.28
N ILE A 97 14.01 0.92 -21.29
CA ILE A 97 13.78 0.38 -19.95
C ILE A 97 12.52 0.95 -19.31
N ARG A 98 12.21 2.24 -19.50
CA ARG A 98 11.04 2.87 -18.85
C ARG A 98 9.73 2.27 -19.35
N GLN A 99 9.55 2.25 -20.66
CA GLN A 99 8.34 1.73 -21.27
C GLN A 99 8.21 0.23 -21.06
N HIS A 100 9.33 -0.48 -21.18
CA HIS A 100 9.36 -1.92 -20.95
C HIS A 100 8.97 -2.25 -19.52
N VAL A 101 9.62 -1.68 -18.50
CA VAL A 101 9.30 -2.01 -17.09
C VAL A 101 7.85 -1.68 -16.75
N GLY A 102 7.30 -0.61 -17.33
CA GLY A 102 5.88 -0.29 -17.22
C GLY A 102 4.99 -1.40 -17.80
N ALA A 103 5.28 -1.85 -19.03
CA ALA A 103 4.55 -2.93 -19.68
C ALA A 103 4.66 -4.26 -18.91
N PHE A 104 5.85 -4.60 -18.41
CA PHE A 104 6.08 -5.76 -17.55
C PHE A 104 5.20 -5.73 -16.29
N ALA A 105 5.22 -4.61 -15.56
CA ALA A 105 4.42 -4.46 -14.34
C ALA A 105 2.92 -4.60 -14.63
N MET A 106 2.45 -4.05 -15.76
CA MET A 106 1.06 -4.17 -16.17
C MET A 106 0.66 -5.62 -16.52
N ASP A 107 1.49 -6.37 -17.25
CA ASP A 107 1.20 -7.79 -17.56
C ASP A 107 1.17 -8.64 -16.28
N VAL A 108 2.10 -8.37 -15.35
CA VAL A 108 2.13 -9.03 -14.03
C VAL A 108 0.84 -8.77 -13.26
N ILE A 109 0.39 -7.51 -13.17
CA ILE A 109 -0.86 -7.14 -12.49
C ILE A 109 -2.06 -7.78 -13.18
N SER A 110 -2.10 -7.76 -14.52
CA SER A 110 -3.20 -8.33 -15.30
C SER A 110 -3.38 -9.81 -15.02
N ARG A 111 -2.31 -10.61 -15.16
CA ARG A 111 -2.39 -12.07 -14.97
C ARG A 111 -2.61 -12.46 -13.51
N CYS A 112 -1.93 -11.79 -12.59
CA CYS A 112 -2.07 -12.13 -11.18
C CYS A 112 -3.41 -11.68 -10.58
N GLY A 113 -3.94 -10.55 -11.03
CA GLY A 113 -5.17 -9.95 -10.50
C GLY A 113 -6.43 -10.46 -11.15
N TYR A 114 -6.39 -10.81 -12.44
CA TYR A 114 -7.58 -11.12 -13.24
C TYR A 114 -7.58 -12.52 -13.86
N GLY A 115 -6.45 -13.24 -13.83
CA GLY A 115 -6.29 -14.58 -14.42
C GLY A 115 -5.93 -14.49 -15.90
#